data_AF-A0A5J6PV50-F1
#
_entry.id   AF-A0A5J6PV50-F1
#
_cell.length_a   1.000
_cell.length_b   1.000
_cell.length_c   1.000
_cell.angle_alpha   90.00
_cell.angle_beta   90.00
_cell.angle_gamma   90.00
#
_symmetry.space_group_name_H-M   'P 1'
#
loop_
_entity.id
_entity.type
_entity.pdbx_description
1 polymer ?
#
loop_
_entity_poly.entity_id
_entity_poly.type
_entity_poly.pdbx_seq_one_letter_code
_entity_poly.pdbx_strand_id
1 'polypeptide(L)'
;MDADCIHSGRNEHKNNPASADVQDYGPIWPGIFTMKPNDNRPGWYAFQELNWSKLDSLAHYLGIKRAWANLHLRTVSHGCITVAKDEGKCQNQFNNMINFLNQEIASGYDNILKVIE
;
A
#
# COMPACT_ATOMS: atom_id res chain seq x y z
N MET A 1 -10.86 4.62 -8.47
CA MET A 1 -9.67 5.44 -8.75
C MET A 1 -9.17 5.05 -10.13
N ASP A 2 -8.75 6.02 -10.94
CA ASP A 2 -8.28 5.76 -12.29
C ASP A 2 -6.96 5.00 -12.26
N ALA A 3 -6.77 4.03 -13.14
CA ALA A 3 -5.56 3.19 -13.15
C ALA A 3 -4.28 4.03 -13.35
N ASP A 4 -4.35 5.10 -14.14
CA ASP A 4 -3.21 5.99 -14.40
C ASP A 4 -2.76 6.76 -13.14
N CYS A 5 -3.66 6.93 -12.17
CA CYS A 5 -3.36 7.64 -10.93
C CYS A 5 -2.54 6.82 -9.93
N ILE A 6 -2.50 5.50 -10.08
CA ILE A 6 -1.95 4.57 -9.09
C ILE A 6 -0.82 3.76 -9.71
N HIS A 7 0.26 3.61 -8.96
CA HIS A 7 1.30 2.65 -9.28
C HIS A 7 1.88 2.00 -8.03
N SER A 8 2.62 0.92 -8.23
CA SER A 8 3.41 0.29 -7.19
C SER A 8 4.73 -0.21 -7.76
N GLY A 9 5.78 -0.19 -6.94
CA GLY A 9 7.13 -0.47 -7.38
C GLY A 9 7.75 0.71 -8.14
N ARG A 10 9.02 0.57 -8.53
CA ARG A 10 9.80 1.65 -9.16
C ARG A 10 10.67 1.15 -10.30
N ASN A 11 11.07 2.09 -11.16
CA ASN A 11 11.90 1.85 -12.34
C ASN A 11 11.35 0.70 -13.20
N GLU A 12 12.20 -0.25 -13.60
CA GLU A 12 11.85 -1.44 -14.37
C GLU A 12 10.84 -2.38 -13.68
N HIS A 13 10.62 -2.22 -12.37
CA HIS A 13 9.69 -3.03 -11.58
C HIS A 13 8.32 -2.36 -11.38
N LYS A 14 8.13 -1.12 -11.89
CA LYS A 14 6.86 -0.40 -11.74
C LYS A 14 5.71 -1.17 -12.39
N ASN A 15 4.68 -1.46 -11.59
CA ASN A 15 3.48 -2.20 -11.98
C ASN A 15 3.77 -3.57 -12.62
N ASN A 16 4.94 -4.16 -12.36
CA ASN A 16 5.31 -5.46 -12.92
C ASN A 16 5.07 -6.57 -11.88
N PRO A 17 3.99 -7.37 -12.00
CA PRO A 17 3.66 -8.40 -11.01
C PRO A 17 4.74 -9.48 -10.89
N ALA A 18 5.50 -9.76 -11.97
CA ALA A 18 6.62 -10.71 -11.94
C ALA A 18 7.79 -10.23 -11.05
N SER A 19 7.76 -8.98 -10.58
CA SER A 19 8.73 -8.42 -9.65
C SER A 19 8.20 -8.31 -8.21
N ALA A 20 7.08 -8.95 -7.87
CA ALA A 20 6.49 -8.89 -6.53
C ALA A 20 7.44 -9.38 -5.42
N ASP A 21 8.47 -10.15 -5.76
CA ASP A 21 9.41 -10.73 -4.82
C ASP A 21 10.63 -9.80 -4.60
N VAL A 22 10.79 -8.79 -5.47
CA VAL A 22 11.93 -7.88 -5.44
C VAL A 22 11.77 -6.91 -4.27
N GLN A 23 12.57 -7.11 -3.24
CA GLN A 23 12.61 -6.24 -2.07
C GLN A 23 12.87 -4.78 -2.47
N ASP A 24 12.20 -3.82 -1.82
CA ASP A 24 12.33 -2.36 -2.02
C ASP A 24 12.02 -1.78 -3.42
N TYR A 25 11.94 -2.60 -4.48
CA TYR A 25 11.70 -2.12 -5.85
C TYR A 25 10.43 -2.70 -6.48
N GLY A 26 10.06 -3.93 -6.11
CA GLY A 26 8.88 -4.62 -6.61
C GLY A 26 7.57 -3.93 -6.22
N PRO A 27 6.47 -4.15 -6.95
CA PRO A 27 5.15 -3.66 -6.55
C PRO A 27 4.68 -4.29 -5.24
N ILE A 28 3.55 -3.84 -4.70
CA ILE A 28 2.87 -4.50 -3.60
C ILE A 28 2.65 -5.98 -3.94
N TRP A 29 2.92 -6.87 -3.00
CA TRP A 29 2.80 -8.31 -3.24
C TRP A 29 1.34 -8.78 -3.09
N PRO A 30 0.96 -9.89 -3.74
CA PRO A 30 -0.34 -10.51 -3.54
C PRO A 30 -0.61 -10.84 -2.07
N GLY A 31 -1.84 -10.62 -1.62
CA GLY A 31 -2.19 -10.84 -0.22
C GLY A 31 -3.47 -10.14 0.22
N ILE A 32 -3.82 -10.35 1.49
CA ILE A 32 -4.95 -9.71 2.15
C ILE A 32 -4.41 -8.88 3.30
N PHE A 33 -4.67 -7.57 3.25
CA PHE A 33 -4.14 -6.60 4.18
C PHE A 33 -5.28 -5.84 4.84
N THR A 34 -5.19 -5.66 6.15
CA THR A 34 -5.91 -4.57 6.81
C THR A 34 -5.28 -3.24 6.40
N MET A 35 -6.11 -2.23 6.20
CA MET A 35 -5.70 -0.86 5.93
C MET A 35 -6.03 0.02 7.13
N LYS A 36 -5.01 0.64 7.72
CA LYS A 36 -5.20 1.53 8.88
C LYS A 36 -4.46 2.84 8.68
N PRO A 37 -4.96 3.97 9.21
CA PRO A 37 -4.20 5.20 9.28
C PRO A 37 -2.81 4.95 9.87
N ASN A 38 -1.78 5.51 9.25
CA ASN A 38 -0.42 5.38 9.74
C ASN A 38 -0.13 6.48 10.77
N ASP A 39 -0.04 6.09 12.05
CA ASP A 39 0.19 7.02 13.17
C ASP A 39 1.50 7.82 13.04
N ASN A 40 2.50 7.27 12.35
CA ASN A 40 3.81 7.91 12.17
C ASN A 40 3.88 8.79 10.92
N ARG A 41 2.90 8.69 10.01
CA ARG A 41 2.87 9.42 8.74
C ARG A 41 1.43 9.86 8.42
N PRO A 42 1.02 11.06 8.92
CA PRO A 42 -0.31 11.58 8.65
C PRO A 42 -0.65 11.59 7.15
N GLY A 43 -1.87 11.12 6.83
CA GLY A 43 -2.34 10.99 5.45
C GLY A 43 -1.86 9.73 4.71
N TRP A 44 -1.09 8.85 5.36
CA TRP A 44 -0.72 7.53 4.84
C TRP A 44 -1.59 6.46 5.49
N TYR A 45 -1.78 5.37 4.77
CA TYR A 45 -2.46 4.18 5.28
C TYR A 45 -1.51 3.00 5.27
N ALA A 46 -1.22 2.44 6.44
CA ALA A 46 -0.39 1.27 6.58
C ALA A 46 -1.16 0.01 6.18
N PHE A 47 -0.45 -0.92 5.54
CA PHE A 47 -0.94 -2.25 5.23
C PHE A 47 -0.35 -3.25 6.20
N GLN A 48 -1.22 -4.03 6.85
CA GLN A 48 -0.82 -5.13 7.70
C GLN A 48 -1.50 -6.40 7.20
N GLU A 49 -0.72 -7.42 6.82
CA GLU A 49 -1.27 -8.73 6.42
C GLU A 49 -2.15 -9.30 7.54
N LEU A 50 -3.33 -9.80 7.18
CA LEU A 50 -4.33 -10.28 8.14
C LEU A 50 -3.82 -11.42 9.04
N ASN A 51 -2.87 -12.22 8.54
CA ASN A 51 -2.33 -13.40 9.23
C ASN A 51 -0.84 -13.25 9.59
N TRP A 52 -0.37 -12.02 9.84
CA TRP A 52 1.04 -11.78 10.19
C TRP A 52 1.43 -12.41 11.53
N SER A 53 2.37 -13.35 11.50
CA SER A 53 2.86 -14.08 12.68
C SER A 53 4.20 -13.55 13.22
N LYS A 54 4.63 -14.05 14.39
CA LYS A 54 5.98 -13.76 14.92
C LYS A 54 7.09 -14.29 14.01
N LEU A 55 6.86 -15.41 13.31
CA LEU A 55 7.81 -15.95 12.34
C LEU A 55 7.94 -15.02 11.13
N ASP A 56 6.84 -14.41 10.69
CA ASP A 56 6.88 -13.40 9.62
C ASP A 56 7.70 -12.18 10.04
N SER A 57 7.57 -11.72 11.29
CA SER A 57 8.41 -10.64 11.81
C SER A 57 9.90 -10.99 11.79
N LEU A 58 10.25 -12.23 12.15
CA LEU A 58 11.64 -12.69 12.08
C LEU A 58 12.13 -12.81 10.63
N ALA A 59 11.33 -13.40 9.74
CA ALA A 59 11.65 -13.52 8.32
C ALA A 59 11.84 -12.14 7.68
N HIS A 60 11.02 -11.15 8.07
CA HIS A 60 11.17 -9.77 7.62
C HIS A 60 12.46 -9.14 8.14
N TYR A 61 12.76 -9.29 9.43
CA TYR A 61 14.02 -8.81 10.01
C TYR A 61 15.26 -9.39 9.30
N LEU A 62 15.17 -10.65 8.86
CA LEU A 62 16.21 -11.34 8.09
C LEU A 62 16.21 -10.99 6.59
N GLY A 63 15.31 -10.12 6.11
CA GLY A 63 15.21 -9.74 4.70
C GLY A 63 14.59 -10.81 3.78
N ILE A 64 13.99 -11.86 4.35
CA ILE A 64 13.38 -12.97 3.62
C ILE A 64 11.94 -12.61 3.19
N LYS A 65 11.22 -11.87 4.06
CA LYS A 65 9.82 -11.49 3.82
C LYS A 65 9.67 -9.97 3.74
N ARG A 66 8.86 -9.51 2.79
CA ARG A 66 8.52 -8.08 2.62
C ARG A 66 7.48 -7.66 3.66
N ALA A 67 7.52 -6.40 4.08
CA ALA A 67 6.59 -5.83 5.05
C ALA A 67 6.52 -4.30 4.90
N TRP A 68 5.71 -3.65 5.74
CA TRP A 68 5.64 -2.18 5.89
C TRP A 68 5.20 -1.40 4.65
N ALA A 69 4.37 -2.00 3.80
CA ALA A 69 3.78 -1.30 2.68
C ALA A 69 2.67 -0.32 3.14
N ASN A 70 2.44 0.71 2.32
CA ASN A 70 1.46 1.75 2.61
C ASN A 70 0.72 2.17 1.34
N LEU A 71 -0.44 2.81 1.52
CA LEU A 71 -1.10 3.66 0.55
C LEU A 71 -0.74 5.13 0.86
N HIS A 72 -0.25 5.87 -0.14
CA HIS A 72 0.09 7.29 0.04
C HIS A 72 0.20 8.09 -1.28
N LEU A 73 0.17 9.43 -1.17
CA LEU A 73 0.48 10.35 -2.27
C LEU A 73 1.99 10.60 -2.37
N ARG A 74 2.66 10.16 -3.44
CA ARG A 74 4.07 10.49 -3.78
C ARG A 74 4.38 10.18 -5.26
N THR A 75 5.61 10.46 -5.68
CA THR A 75 6.16 10.05 -6.99
C THR A 75 6.98 8.75 -6.93
N VAL A 76 7.41 8.31 -5.75
CA VAL A 76 8.29 7.14 -5.57
C VAL A 76 7.62 6.10 -4.67
N SER A 77 7.66 4.85 -5.10
CA SER A 77 7.19 3.67 -4.38
C SER A 77 8.34 2.70 -4.08
N HIS A 78 8.44 2.26 -2.83
CA HIS A 78 9.31 1.14 -2.43
C HIS A 78 8.47 -0.12 -2.13
N GLY A 79 7.54 -0.45 -3.02
CA GLY A 79 6.53 -1.52 -2.80
C GLY A 79 5.26 -1.05 -2.09
N CYS A 80 5.07 0.25 -1.98
CA CYS A 80 3.83 0.86 -1.53
C CYS A 80 2.84 1.00 -2.71
N ILE A 81 1.55 1.15 -2.41
CA ILE A 81 0.60 1.69 -3.39
C ILE A 81 0.72 3.21 -3.36
N THR A 82 1.13 3.79 -4.49
CA THR A 82 1.45 5.21 -4.58
C THR A 82 0.53 5.89 -5.58
N VAL A 83 -0.08 6.99 -5.15
CA VAL A 83 -0.89 7.85 -6.01
C VAL A 83 -0.06 9.05 -6.46
N ALA A 84 -0.06 9.31 -7.77
CA ALA A 84 0.67 10.42 -8.37
C ALA A 84 0.14 11.76 -7.83
N LYS A 85 1.04 12.61 -7.33
CA LYS A 85 0.68 13.89 -6.70
C LYS A 85 0.47 15.02 -7.73
N ASP A 86 1.11 14.92 -8.90
CA ASP A 86 1.20 16.03 -9.85
C ASP A 86 -0.05 16.17 -10.75
N GLU A 87 -1.00 15.25 -10.62
CA GLU A 87 -2.26 15.26 -11.34
C GLU A 87 -3.39 15.60 -10.35
N GLY A 88 -3.90 16.83 -10.41
CA GLY A 88 -4.94 17.31 -9.48
C GLY A 88 -6.18 16.39 -9.39
N LYS A 89 -6.49 15.67 -10.47
CA LYS A 89 -7.50 14.60 -10.49
C LYS A 89 -7.16 13.44 -9.55
N CYS A 90 -5.93 12.94 -9.59
CA CYS A 90 -5.46 11.83 -8.77
C CYS A 90 -5.41 12.17 -7.29
N GLN A 91 -4.97 13.40 -6.96
CA GLN A 91 -5.01 13.87 -5.58
C GLN A 91 -6.45 13.96 -5.03
N ASN A 92 -7.40 14.46 -5.82
CA ASN A 92 -8.80 14.52 -5.42
C ASN A 92 -9.40 13.13 -5.22
N GLN A 93 -9.12 12.18 -6.12
CA GLN A 93 -9.56 10.79 -5.96
C GLN A 93 -8.96 10.12 -4.72
N PHE A 94 -7.68 10.37 -4.43
CA PHE A 94 -7.04 9.90 -3.22
C PHE A 94 -7.71 10.47 -1.97
N ASN A 95 -7.91 11.79 -1.91
CA ASN A 95 -8.54 12.44 -0.75
C ASN A 95 -9.95 11.91 -0.50
N ASN A 96 -10.74 11.71 -1.57
CA ASN A 96 -12.08 11.13 -1.46
C ASN A 96 -12.04 9.71 -0.91
N MET A 97 -11.12 8.88 -1.39
CA MET A 97 -10.92 7.52 -0.88
C MET A 97 -10.50 7.52 0.59
N ILE A 98 -9.54 8.36 0.99
CA ILE A 98 -9.09 8.45 2.38
C ILE A 98 -10.22 8.93 3.31
N ASN A 99 -11.02 9.90 2.86
CA ASN A 99 -12.18 10.35 3.62
C ASN A 99 -13.21 9.23 3.82
N PHE A 100 -13.49 8.46 2.77
CA PHE A 100 -14.36 7.28 2.86
C PHE A 100 -13.82 6.24 3.85
N LEU A 101 -12.55 5.86 3.72
CA LEU A 101 -11.90 4.89 4.61
C LEU A 101 -11.93 5.34 6.09
N ASN A 102 -11.71 6.63 6.35
CA ASN A 102 -11.82 7.20 7.69
C ASN A 102 -13.26 7.13 8.24
N GLN A 103 -14.28 7.37 7.40
CA GLN A 103 -15.68 7.29 7.80
C GLN A 103 -16.10 5.86 8.14
N GLU A 104 -15.65 4.87 7.38
CA GLU A 104 -15.90 3.46 7.66
C GLU A 104 -15.27 3.05 9.01
N ILE A 105 -14.03 3.44 9.27
CA ILE A 105 -13.35 3.19 10.55
C ILE A 105 -14.11 3.85 11.71
N ALA A 106 -14.52 5.11 11.56
CA ALA A 106 -15.30 5.81 12.57
C ALA A 106 -16.67 5.15 12.83
N SER A 107 -17.20 4.42 11.86
CA SER A 107 -18.45 3.65 11.96
C SER A 107 -18.24 2.23 12.50
N GLY A 108 -17.00 1.85 12.83
CA GLY A 108 -16.65 0.56 13.41
C GLY A 108 -16.34 -0.55 12.40
N TYR A 109 -16.12 -0.21 11.12
CA TYR A 109 -15.72 -1.18 10.10
C TYR A 109 -14.21 -1.27 9.92
N ASP A 110 -13.72 -2.46 9.61
CA ASP A 110 -12.35 -2.69 9.18
C ASP A 110 -12.22 -2.55 7.65
N ASN A 111 -11.24 -1.77 7.21
CA ASN A 111 -10.91 -1.67 5.79
C ASN A 111 -9.95 -2.79 5.39
N ILE A 112 -10.31 -3.55 4.36
CA ILE A 112 -9.51 -4.67 3.83
C ILE A 112 -9.12 -4.39 2.38
N LEU A 113 -7.82 -4.50 2.09
CA LEU A 113 -7.27 -4.54 0.74
C LEU A 113 -6.95 -5.99 0.37
N LYS A 114 -7.52 -6.43 -0.75
CA LYS A 114 -7.12 -7.69 -1.40
C LYS A 114 -6.32 -7.38 -2.65
N VAL A 115 -5.06 -7.80 -2.67
CA VAL A 115 -4.18 -7.75 -3.84
C VAL A 115 -4.17 -9.13 -4.47
N ILE A 116 -4.52 -9.18 -5.75
CA ILE A 116 -4.54 -10.40 -6.57
C ILE A 116 -3.40 -10.36 -7.59
N GLU A 117 -2.99 -11.54 -8.07
CA GLU A 117 -2.00 -11.71 -9.15
C GLU A 117 -2.54 -11.24 -10.50
#